data_AF-A0A2I2A5D4-F1
#
_entry.id   AF-A0A2I2A5D4-F1
#
_cell.length_a   1.000
_cell.length_b   1.000
_cell.length_c   1.000
_cell.angle_alpha   90.00
_cell.angle_beta   90.00
_cell.angle_gamma   90.00
#
_symmetry.space_group_name_H-M   'P 1'
#
loop_
_entity.id
_entity.type
_entity.pdbx_description
1 polymer ?
#
loop_
_entity_poly.entity_id
_entity_poly.type
_entity_poly.pdbx_seq_one_letter_code
_entity_poly.pdbx_strand_id
1 'polypeptide(L)'
;PVIIGAMILAPLMSPIISLSMGVLRQNIDLIATSSSTLLVGMSLALMFGTVLTWLIPLTMITPEIQARLSPNLLDLGVAIFSGIAAAYASARSEVAKSLAGVAIAVALVPPLGVAAIGVGWWEWSIFWGAFLLFLTNLVGIILAAAATFLLMGFSPFHLAKRGLLITTVFVMLVSIPLVFAFNSLVQKQRITTVLQQLEFKDIEVRDIQVISNDEHIIAVKLLSNRVLQSDEIVTVKSRMEKELGHAIRLEAQLVVVQ
;
A
#
# COMPACT_ATOMS: atom_id res chain seq x y z
N PRO A 1 -7.92 -16.97 -12.44
CA PRO A 1 -8.64 -16.59 -13.69
C PRO A 1 -9.86 -15.69 -13.47
N VAL A 2 -10.73 -16.02 -12.50
CA VAL A 2 -11.97 -15.25 -12.22
C VAL A 2 -11.69 -13.83 -11.70
N ILE A 3 -10.62 -13.64 -10.91
CA ILE A 3 -10.20 -12.35 -10.35
C ILE A 3 -9.84 -11.33 -11.45
N ILE A 4 -9.17 -11.79 -12.51
CA ILE A 4 -8.72 -10.93 -13.62
C ILE A 4 -9.92 -10.48 -14.47
N GLY A 5 -10.94 -11.35 -14.64
CA GLY A 5 -12.15 -11.04 -15.41
C GLY A 5 -12.99 -9.91 -14.80
N ALA A 6 -13.13 -9.89 -13.47
CA ALA A 6 -13.84 -8.81 -12.77
C ALA A 6 -13.08 -7.47 -12.83
N MET A 7 -11.74 -7.52 -12.89
CA MET A 7 -10.87 -6.34 -12.98
C MET A 7 -10.98 -5.59 -14.32
N ILE A 8 -11.29 -6.28 -15.43
CA ILE A 8 -11.45 -5.65 -16.76
C ILE A 8 -12.60 -4.63 -16.77
N LEU A 9 -13.60 -4.81 -15.92
CA LEU A 9 -14.79 -3.97 -15.84
C LEU A 9 -14.63 -2.77 -14.89
N ALA A 10 -13.49 -2.65 -14.20
CA ALA A 10 -13.28 -1.59 -13.21
C ALA A 10 -13.23 -0.21 -13.91
N PRO A 11 -14.15 0.72 -13.61
CA PRO A 11 -14.30 1.99 -14.32
C PRO A 11 -13.21 3.02 -13.96
N LEU A 12 -12.12 2.62 -13.30
CA LEU A 12 -11.06 3.50 -12.81
C LEU A 12 -10.13 4.00 -13.94
N MET A 13 -10.05 3.29 -15.06
CA MET A 13 -9.17 3.68 -16.17
C MET A 13 -9.50 5.07 -16.73
N SER A 14 -10.78 5.36 -16.97
CA SER A 14 -11.20 6.64 -17.60
C SER A 14 -10.89 7.84 -16.70
N PRO A 15 -11.25 7.84 -15.40
CA PRO A 15 -10.87 8.92 -14.49
C PRO A 15 -9.35 9.10 -14.35
N ILE A 16 -8.55 8.02 -14.34
CA ILE A 16 -7.08 8.13 -14.27
C ILE A 16 -6.53 8.83 -15.51
N ILE A 17 -6.93 8.39 -16.70
CA ILE A 17 -6.48 8.99 -17.97
C ILE A 17 -6.94 10.45 -18.09
N SER A 18 -8.18 10.73 -17.72
CA SER A 18 -8.75 12.07 -17.69
C SER A 18 -7.99 12.98 -16.72
N LEU A 19 -7.62 12.46 -15.54
CA LEU A 19 -6.78 13.17 -14.58
C LEU A 19 -5.39 13.46 -15.15
N SER A 20 -4.70 12.47 -15.73
CA SER A 20 -3.40 12.68 -16.38
C SER A 20 -3.44 13.76 -17.46
N MET A 21 -4.49 13.74 -18.30
CA MET A 21 -4.71 14.76 -19.35
C MET A 21 -5.04 16.13 -18.76
N GLY A 22 -5.91 16.17 -17.75
CA GLY A 22 -6.28 17.41 -17.04
C GLY A 22 -5.06 18.07 -16.42
N VAL A 23 -4.21 17.29 -15.75
CA VAL A 23 -2.98 17.81 -15.16
C VAL A 23 -1.98 18.27 -16.24
N LEU A 24 -1.79 17.49 -17.32
CA LEU A 24 -0.91 17.88 -18.42
C LEU A 24 -1.35 19.17 -19.11
N ARG A 25 -2.65 19.37 -19.29
CA ARG A 25 -3.23 20.57 -19.95
C ARG A 25 -3.59 21.69 -18.98
N GLN A 26 -3.33 21.51 -17.68
CA GLN A 26 -3.72 22.45 -16.61
C GLN A 26 -5.22 22.79 -16.61
N ASN A 27 -6.07 21.82 -16.98
CA ASN A 27 -7.51 22.00 -16.97
C ASN A 27 -8.06 21.61 -15.59
N ILE A 28 -8.42 22.62 -14.81
CA ILE A 28 -8.88 22.47 -13.42
C ILE A 28 -10.21 21.69 -13.37
N ASP A 29 -11.12 21.90 -14.31
CA ASP A 29 -12.40 21.20 -14.35
C ASP A 29 -12.22 19.69 -14.57
N LEU A 30 -11.31 19.32 -15.47
CA LEU A 30 -10.91 17.93 -15.70
C LEU A 30 -10.25 17.33 -14.46
N ILE A 31 -9.34 18.06 -13.80
CA ILE A 31 -8.68 17.61 -12.57
C ILE A 31 -9.71 17.38 -11.46
N ALA A 32 -10.61 18.33 -11.23
CA ALA A 32 -11.61 18.28 -10.18
C ALA A 32 -12.61 17.13 -10.40
N THR A 33 -13.16 17.03 -11.61
CA THR A 33 -14.15 15.99 -11.95
C THR A 33 -13.52 14.60 -11.90
N SER A 34 -12.30 14.44 -12.43
CA SER A 34 -11.61 13.15 -12.45
C SER A 34 -11.17 12.73 -11.04
N SER A 35 -10.63 13.67 -10.24
CA SER A 35 -10.29 13.42 -8.84
C SER A 35 -11.50 13.05 -8.01
N SER A 36 -12.63 13.76 -8.17
CA SER A 36 -13.88 13.44 -7.48
C SER A 36 -14.38 12.04 -7.87
N THR A 37 -14.32 11.69 -9.15
CA THR A 37 -14.74 10.36 -9.63
C THR A 37 -13.84 9.27 -9.07
N LEU A 38 -12.52 9.49 -9.01
CA LEU A 38 -11.57 8.56 -8.40
C LEU A 38 -11.82 8.39 -6.91
N LEU A 39 -12.03 9.48 -6.18
CA LEU A 39 -12.31 9.44 -4.75
C LEU A 39 -13.60 8.67 -4.45
N VAL A 40 -14.68 8.96 -5.18
CA VAL A 40 -15.96 8.24 -5.03
C VAL A 40 -15.78 6.75 -5.34
N GLY A 41 -15.10 6.42 -6.45
CA GLY A 41 -14.83 5.02 -6.82
C GLY A 41 -13.98 4.28 -5.78
N MET A 42 -12.95 4.93 -5.26
CA MET A 42 -12.09 4.40 -4.20
C MET A 42 -12.86 4.21 -2.90
N SER A 43 -13.64 5.20 -2.46
CA SER A 43 -14.47 5.13 -1.26
C SER A 43 -15.51 4.02 -1.36
N LEU A 44 -16.16 3.86 -2.51
CA LEU A 44 -17.10 2.74 -2.74
C LEU A 44 -16.37 1.40 -2.69
N ALA A 45 -15.23 1.26 -3.36
CA ALA A 45 -14.46 0.02 -3.34
C ALA A 45 -13.99 -0.35 -1.92
N LEU A 46 -13.50 0.61 -1.14
CA LEU A 46 -13.15 0.43 0.26
C LEU A 46 -14.37 0.03 1.08
N MET A 47 -15.49 0.77 0.95
CA MET A 47 -16.72 0.50 1.69
C MET A 47 -17.23 -0.92 1.42
N PHE A 48 -17.37 -1.32 0.15
CA PHE A 48 -17.81 -2.65 -0.21
C PHE A 48 -16.82 -3.73 0.23
N GLY A 49 -15.51 -3.50 0.06
CA GLY A 49 -14.48 -4.42 0.53
C GLY A 49 -14.55 -4.65 2.04
N THR A 50 -14.64 -3.57 2.82
CA THR A 50 -14.77 -3.62 4.28
C THR A 50 -16.06 -4.33 4.73
N VAL A 51 -17.21 -4.01 4.11
CA VAL A 51 -18.48 -4.69 4.41
C VAL A 51 -18.38 -6.18 4.10
N LEU A 52 -17.76 -6.56 2.97
CA LEU A 52 -17.53 -7.97 2.63
C LEU A 52 -16.59 -8.66 3.63
N THR A 53 -15.55 -7.97 4.12
CA THR A 53 -14.67 -8.50 5.16
C THR A 53 -15.41 -8.74 6.48
N TRP A 54 -16.39 -7.92 6.83
CA TRP A 54 -17.24 -8.16 8.00
C TRP A 54 -18.21 -9.33 7.82
N LEU A 55 -18.75 -9.50 6.60
CA LEU A 55 -19.66 -10.59 6.29
C LEU A 55 -18.94 -11.94 6.15
N ILE A 56 -17.70 -11.94 5.69
CA ILE A 56 -16.90 -13.14 5.43
C ILE A 56 -15.79 -13.23 6.48
N PRO A 57 -15.86 -14.16 7.46
CA PRO A 57 -14.89 -14.28 8.54
C PRO A 57 -13.60 -14.95 8.06
N LEU A 58 -12.85 -14.27 7.20
CA LEU A 58 -11.45 -14.57 6.91
C LEU A 58 -10.62 -13.73 7.88
N THR A 59 -9.87 -14.36 8.78
CA THR A 59 -9.07 -13.67 9.81
C THR A 59 -7.58 -13.96 9.71
N MET A 60 -7.16 -14.73 8.70
CA MET A 60 -5.76 -15.08 8.49
C MET A 60 -5.16 -14.29 7.34
N ILE A 61 -3.97 -13.72 7.59
CA ILE A 61 -3.14 -13.11 6.56
C ILE A 61 -2.68 -14.21 5.61
N THR A 62 -3.07 -14.12 4.35
CA THR A 62 -2.58 -15.03 3.32
C THR A 62 -1.30 -14.50 2.68
N PRO A 63 -0.50 -15.36 2.02
CA PRO A 63 0.71 -14.92 1.31
C PRO A 63 0.43 -13.83 0.26
N GLU A 64 -0.75 -13.85 -0.37
CA GLU A 64 -1.18 -12.85 -1.36
C GLU A 64 -1.44 -11.49 -0.72
N ILE A 65 -2.01 -11.46 0.49
CA ILE A 65 -2.17 -10.23 1.28
C ILE A 65 -0.79 -9.70 1.65
N GLN A 66 0.08 -10.56 2.17
CA GLN A 66 1.42 -10.18 2.62
C GLN A 66 2.27 -9.60 1.48
N ALA A 67 2.16 -10.17 0.27
CA ALA A 67 2.83 -9.66 -0.93
C ALA A 67 2.39 -8.23 -1.33
N ARG A 68 1.26 -7.73 -0.83
CA ARG A 68 0.76 -6.37 -1.10
C ARG A 68 1.04 -5.37 0.03
N LEU A 69 1.65 -5.81 1.13
CA LEU A 69 2.00 -4.94 2.27
C LEU A 69 3.39 -4.30 2.14
N SER A 70 4.25 -4.85 1.30
CA SER A 70 5.63 -4.40 1.09
C SER A 70 5.76 -3.80 -0.30
N PRO A 71 5.75 -2.46 -0.44
CA PRO A 71 5.91 -1.83 -1.75
C PRO A 71 7.24 -2.21 -2.40
N ASN A 72 7.18 -2.60 -3.67
CA ASN A 72 8.35 -3.02 -4.43
C ASN A 72 8.57 -2.13 -5.66
N LEU A 73 9.83 -1.91 -6.03
CA LEU A 73 10.22 -1.22 -7.27
C LEU A 73 9.64 -1.91 -8.51
N LEU A 74 9.46 -3.24 -8.46
CA LEU A 74 8.85 -3.98 -9.56
C LEU A 74 7.39 -3.56 -9.80
N ASP A 75 6.60 -3.35 -8.74
CA ASP A 75 5.22 -2.89 -8.85
C ASP A 75 5.16 -1.47 -9.45
N LEU A 76 6.09 -0.59 -9.04
CA LEU A 76 6.22 0.75 -9.62
C LEU A 76 6.58 0.68 -11.11
N GLY A 77 7.46 -0.24 -11.51
CA GLY A 77 7.77 -0.49 -12.92
C GLY A 77 6.51 -0.87 -13.71
N VAL A 78 5.75 -1.84 -13.20
CA VAL A 78 4.47 -2.26 -13.81
C VAL A 78 3.49 -1.09 -13.90
N ALA A 79 3.38 -0.26 -12.87
CA ALA A 79 2.54 0.93 -12.87
C ALA A 79 2.94 1.94 -13.96
N ILE A 80 4.24 2.21 -14.10
CA ILE A 80 4.77 3.10 -15.15
C ILE A 80 4.44 2.56 -16.55
N PHE A 81 4.75 1.29 -16.83
CA PHE A 81 4.45 0.68 -18.13
C PHE A 81 2.94 0.67 -18.41
N SER A 82 2.11 0.43 -17.39
CA SER A 82 0.66 0.49 -17.51
C SER A 82 0.17 1.89 -17.86
N GLY A 83 0.73 2.94 -17.24
CA GLY A 83 0.43 4.33 -17.58
C GLY A 83 0.82 4.71 -19.01
N ILE A 84 2.00 4.28 -19.47
CA ILE A 84 2.45 4.48 -20.86
C ILE A 84 1.48 3.79 -21.83
N ALA A 85 1.21 2.50 -21.60
CA ALA A 85 0.32 1.71 -22.44
C ALA A 85 -1.10 2.30 -22.47
N ALA A 86 -1.60 2.77 -21.34
CA ALA A 86 -2.94 3.36 -21.24
C ALA A 86 -3.05 4.72 -21.94
N ALA A 87 -2.03 5.58 -21.82
CA ALA A 87 -2.01 6.83 -22.56
C ALA A 87 -1.94 6.58 -24.08
N TYR A 88 -1.06 5.69 -24.51
CA TYR A 88 -0.93 5.33 -25.92
C TYR A 88 -2.21 4.70 -26.48
N ALA A 89 -2.82 3.76 -25.75
CA ALA A 89 -4.08 3.12 -26.14
C ALA A 89 -5.27 4.09 -26.12
N SER A 90 -5.27 5.09 -25.24
CA SER A 90 -6.30 6.12 -25.24
C SER A 90 -6.15 7.10 -26.40
N ALA A 91 -4.92 7.34 -26.85
CA ALA A 91 -4.61 8.27 -27.94
C ALA A 91 -4.87 7.68 -29.34
N ARG A 92 -4.83 6.36 -29.50
CA ARG A 92 -5.06 5.67 -30.78
C ARG A 92 -6.30 4.79 -30.75
N SER A 93 -7.24 5.04 -31.65
CA SER A 93 -8.47 4.23 -31.81
C SER A 93 -8.21 2.77 -32.19
N GLU A 94 -7.06 2.49 -32.80
CA GLU A 94 -6.66 1.16 -33.29
C GLU A 94 -6.09 0.24 -32.20
N VAL A 95 -5.80 0.76 -31.01
CA VAL A 95 -5.16 -0.01 -29.93
C VAL A 95 -6.20 -0.50 -28.92
N ALA A 96 -6.06 -1.75 -28.48
CA ALA A 96 -6.99 -2.37 -27.53
C ALA A 96 -6.97 -1.67 -26.17
N LYS A 97 -7.89 -0.72 -25.95
CA LYS A 97 -8.10 -0.01 -24.68
C LYS A 97 -8.33 -0.98 -23.51
N SER A 98 -8.91 -2.14 -23.79
CA SER A 98 -9.14 -3.21 -22.82
C SER A 98 -7.84 -3.73 -22.19
N LEU A 99 -6.77 -3.91 -22.98
CA LEU A 99 -5.49 -4.44 -22.48
C LEU A 99 -4.84 -3.50 -21.46
N ALA A 100 -4.85 -2.20 -21.76
CA ALA A 100 -4.35 -1.19 -20.84
C ALA A 100 -5.21 -1.06 -19.58
N GLY A 101 -6.54 -1.20 -19.73
CA GLY A 101 -7.47 -1.25 -18.60
C GLY A 101 -7.19 -2.42 -17.66
N VAL A 102 -6.90 -3.61 -18.21
CA VAL A 102 -6.51 -4.79 -17.41
C VAL A 102 -5.24 -4.51 -16.62
N ALA A 103 -4.20 -3.95 -17.26
CA ALA A 103 -2.92 -3.67 -16.61
C ALA A 103 -3.07 -2.71 -15.42
N ILE A 104 -3.84 -1.62 -15.59
CA ILE A 104 -4.16 -0.67 -14.52
C ILE A 104 -4.94 -1.37 -13.40
N ALA A 105 -5.95 -2.15 -13.74
CA ALA A 105 -6.78 -2.82 -12.74
C ALA A 105 -5.98 -3.85 -11.93
N VAL A 106 -5.09 -4.61 -12.57
CA VAL A 106 -4.19 -5.56 -11.89
C VAL A 106 -3.23 -4.85 -10.94
N ALA A 107 -2.75 -3.65 -11.29
CA ALA A 107 -1.84 -2.89 -10.45
C ALA A 107 -2.53 -2.18 -9.25
N LEU A 108 -3.81 -1.85 -9.35
CA LEU A 108 -4.52 -1.00 -8.38
C LEU A 108 -5.58 -1.74 -7.55
N VAL A 109 -6.34 -2.64 -8.15
CA VAL A 109 -7.47 -3.30 -7.48
C VAL A 109 -7.01 -4.20 -6.33
N PRO A 110 -5.97 -5.06 -6.46
CA PRO A 110 -5.55 -5.90 -5.34
C PRO A 110 -5.07 -5.11 -4.12
N PRO A 111 -4.16 -4.12 -4.22
CA PRO A 111 -3.76 -3.33 -3.06
C PRO A 111 -4.93 -2.57 -2.42
N LEU A 112 -5.87 -2.05 -3.21
CA LEU A 112 -7.07 -1.40 -2.67
C LEU A 112 -8.00 -2.37 -1.94
N GLY A 113 -8.14 -3.60 -2.45
CA GLY A 113 -8.88 -4.67 -1.77
C GLY A 113 -8.24 -5.08 -0.46
N VAL A 114 -6.91 -5.23 -0.43
CA VAL A 114 -6.17 -5.52 0.81
C VAL A 114 -6.30 -4.36 1.81
N ALA A 115 -6.28 -3.11 1.34
CA ALA A 115 -6.54 -1.95 2.19
C ALA A 115 -7.94 -2.04 2.82
N ALA A 116 -8.97 -2.38 2.04
CA ALA A 116 -10.33 -2.57 2.55
C ALA A 116 -10.44 -3.68 3.60
N ILE A 117 -9.69 -4.79 3.42
CA ILE A 117 -9.56 -5.88 4.39
C ILE A 117 -8.92 -5.37 5.70
N GLY A 118 -7.85 -4.57 5.60
CA GLY A 118 -7.21 -3.95 6.76
C GLY A 118 -8.18 -3.09 7.59
N VAL A 119 -9.03 -2.30 6.93
CA VAL A 119 -10.12 -1.55 7.59
C VAL A 119 -11.13 -2.51 8.24
N GLY A 120 -11.53 -3.56 7.54
CA GLY A 120 -12.46 -4.57 8.04
C GLY A 120 -11.96 -5.29 9.30
N TRP A 121 -10.66 -5.56 9.38
CA TRP A 121 -10.01 -6.19 10.54
C TRP A 121 -9.62 -5.22 11.65
N TRP A 122 -9.82 -3.91 11.45
CA TRP A 122 -9.31 -2.87 12.35
C TRP A 122 -7.77 -2.86 12.48
N GLU A 123 -7.08 -3.44 11.48
CA GLU A 123 -5.64 -3.55 11.44
C GLU A 123 -5.07 -2.45 10.55
N TRP A 124 -4.81 -1.30 11.16
CA TRP A 124 -4.33 -0.10 10.48
C TRP A 124 -2.97 -0.29 9.81
N SER A 125 -2.14 -1.22 10.31
CA SER A 125 -0.85 -1.52 9.67
C SER A 125 -1.05 -2.17 8.29
N ILE A 126 -2.04 -3.05 8.15
CA ILE A 126 -2.38 -3.70 6.87
C ILE A 126 -2.98 -2.68 5.92
N PHE A 127 -3.93 -1.86 6.42
CA PHE A 127 -4.56 -0.81 5.64
C PHE A 127 -3.52 0.12 5.01
N TRP A 128 -2.64 0.70 5.83
CA TRP A 128 -1.70 1.69 5.33
C TRP A 128 -0.63 1.10 4.41
N GLY A 129 -0.14 -0.11 4.68
CA GLY A 129 0.84 -0.79 3.81
C GLY A 129 0.29 -0.99 2.39
N ALA A 130 -0.92 -1.56 2.28
CA ALA A 130 -1.55 -1.81 0.99
C ALA A 130 -2.08 -0.54 0.32
N PHE A 131 -2.62 0.40 1.09
CA PHE A 131 -3.08 1.69 0.58
C PHE A 131 -1.94 2.51 0.01
N LEU A 132 -0.76 2.42 0.62
CA LEU A 132 0.42 3.08 0.09
C LEU A 132 0.86 2.49 -1.25
N LEU A 133 0.91 1.16 -1.37
CA LEU A 133 1.21 0.50 -2.64
C LEU A 133 0.20 0.90 -3.73
N PHE A 134 -1.09 0.96 -3.39
CA PHE A 134 -2.13 1.49 -4.28
C PHE A 134 -1.80 2.91 -4.74
N LEU A 135 -1.47 3.81 -3.80
CA LEU A 135 -1.28 5.22 -4.08
C LEU A 135 0.01 5.48 -4.87
N THR A 136 1.10 4.76 -4.57
CA THR A 136 2.35 4.83 -5.37
C THR A 136 2.12 4.35 -6.79
N ASN A 137 1.35 3.27 -6.97
CA ASN A 137 1.01 2.77 -8.31
C ASN A 137 0.12 3.77 -9.06
N LEU A 138 -0.90 4.34 -8.40
CA LEU A 138 -1.79 5.33 -8.99
C LEU A 138 -1.02 6.56 -9.47
N VAL A 139 -0.12 7.08 -8.63
CA VAL A 139 0.76 8.19 -8.97
C VAL A 139 1.68 7.85 -10.13
N GLY A 140 2.31 6.66 -10.10
CA GLY A 140 3.18 6.19 -11.17
C GLY A 140 2.46 6.12 -12.52
N ILE A 141 1.24 5.58 -12.53
CA ILE A 141 0.38 5.52 -13.72
C ILE A 141 0.05 6.94 -14.22
N ILE A 142 -0.36 7.85 -13.31
CA ILE A 142 -0.75 9.21 -13.69
C ILE A 142 0.41 9.97 -14.32
N LEU A 143 1.60 9.92 -13.70
CA LEU A 143 2.81 10.58 -14.18
C LEU A 143 3.27 10.00 -15.51
N ALA A 144 3.32 8.67 -15.63
CA ALA A 144 3.76 8.00 -16.85
C ALA A 144 2.80 8.28 -18.02
N ALA A 145 1.49 8.27 -17.75
CA ALA A 145 0.48 8.65 -18.75
C ALA A 145 0.61 10.12 -19.16
N ALA A 146 0.77 11.05 -18.22
CA ALA A 146 0.97 12.48 -18.52
C ALA A 146 2.24 12.73 -19.34
N ALA A 147 3.35 12.06 -19.00
CA ALA A 147 4.59 12.12 -19.77
C ALA A 147 4.40 11.58 -21.19
N THR A 148 3.68 10.47 -21.34
CA THR A 148 3.38 9.87 -22.66
C THR A 148 2.52 10.78 -23.52
N PHE A 149 1.47 11.39 -22.96
CA PHE A 149 0.64 12.38 -23.66
C PHE A 149 1.45 13.61 -24.10
N LEU A 150 2.40 14.06 -23.28
CA LEU A 150 3.33 15.12 -23.68
C LEU A 150 4.17 14.71 -24.88
N LEU A 151 4.79 13.53 -24.85
CA LEU A 151 5.62 13.01 -25.95
C LEU A 151 4.82 12.85 -27.25
N MET A 152 3.53 12.54 -27.15
CA MET A 152 2.62 12.45 -28.29
C MET A 152 2.09 13.81 -28.80
N GLY A 153 2.46 14.92 -28.15
CA GLY A 153 2.11 16.27 -28.62
C GLY A 153 0.72 16.77 -28.19
N PHE A 154 0.08 16.15 -27.19
CA PHE A 154 -1.25 16.56 -26.70
C PHE A 154 -1.24 17.89 -25.90
N SER A 155 -0.06 18.46 -25.63
CA SER A 155 0.09 19.77 -24.97
C SER A 155 1.35 20.49 -25.50
N PRO A 156 1.30 21.81 -25.78
CA PRO A 156 2.46 22.57 -26.24
C PRO A 156 3.59 22.58 -25.20
N PHE A 157 4.85 22.34 -25.60
CA PHE A 157 5.99 22.21 -24.67
C PHE A 157 6.15 23.35 -23.65
N HIS A 158 5.78 24.59 -24.00
CA HIS A 158 5.80 25.72 -23.06
C HIS A 158 4.74 25.56 -21.94
N LEU A 159 3.50 25.20 -22.29
CA LEU A 159 2.46 24.91 -21.29
C LEU A 159 2.77 23.61 -20.57
N ALA A 160 3.38 22.64 -21.25
CA ALA A 160 3.72 21.35 -20.70
C ALA A 160 4.87 21.40 -19.70
N LYS A 161 5.87 22.29 -19.80
CA LYS A 161 6.89 22.43 -18.73
C LYS A 161 6.24 22.86 -17.43
N ARG A 162 5.36 23.86 -17.46
CA ARG A 162 4.62 24.33 -16.28
C ARG A 162 3.57 23.30 -15.85
N GLY A 163 2.94 22.61 -16.80
CA GLY A 163 2.03 21.49 -16.60
C GLY A 163 2.73 20.37 -15.83
N LEU A 164 3.83 19.82 -16.36
CA LEU A 164 4.66 18.78 -15.75
C LEU A 164 5.21 19.20 -14.38
N LEU A 165 5.60 20.47 -14.21
CA LEU A 165 6.09 20.99 -12.93
C LEU A 165 4.94 21.06 -11.91
N ILE A 166 3.74 21.49 -12.32
CA ILE A 166 2.54 21.41 -11.48
C ILE A 166 2.14 19.96 -11.23
N THR A 167 2.23 19.05 -12.20
CA THR A 167 2.01 17.61 -12.00
C THR A 167 2.95 17.08 -10.96
N THR A 168 4.24 17.40 -11.09
CA THR A 168 5.30 16.94 -10.19
C THR A 168 5.13 17.55 -8.80
N VAL A 169 4.77 18.84 -8.70
CA VAL A 169 4.51 19.52 -7.42
C VAL A 169 3.25 19.00 -6.75
N PHE A 170 2.15 18.82 -7.48
CA PHE A 170 0.89 18.31 -6.93
C PHE A 170 1.03 16.86 -6.49
N VAL A 171 1.70 16.04 -7.31
CA VAL A 171 2.06 14.66 -6.96
C VAL A 171 3.02 14.64 -5.77
N MET A 172 4.04 15.49 -5.73
CA MET A 172 4.96 15.59 -4.58
C MET A 172 4.26 16.09 -3.32
N LEU A 173 3.36 17.06 -3.44
CA LEU A 173 2.58 17.59 -2.31
C LEU A 173 1.73 16.49 -1.67
N VAL A 174 1.16 15.59 -2.48
CA VAL A 174 0.40 14.42 -2.00
C VAL A 174 1.32 13.28 -1.54
N SER A 175 2.44 13.06 -2.23
CA SER A 175 3.35 11.93 -1.97
C SER A 175 4.31 12.16 -0.80
N ILE A 176 4.73 13.39 -0.51
CA ILE A 176 5.69 13.69 0.56
C ILE A 176 5.10 13.37 1.95
N PRO A 177 3.91 13.88 2.33
CA PRO A 177 3.30 13.52 3.63
C PRO A 177 3.08 12.01 3.74
N LEU A 178 2.77 11.37 2.62
CA LEU A 178 2.53 9.94 2.53
C LEU A 178 3.81 9.11 2.68
N VAL A 179 4.95 9.56 2.13
CA VAL A 179 6.27 8.91 2.32
C VAL A 179 6.77 9.08 3.75
N PHE A 180 6.47 10.20 4.41
CA PHE A 180 6.75 10.34 5.84
C PHE A 180 5.89 9.40 6.68
N ALA A 181 4.58 9.31 6.39
CA ALA A 181 3.70 8.33 7.01
C ALA A 181 4.19 6.88 6.75
N PHE A 182 4.62 6.58 5.52
CA PHE A 182 5.20 5.31 5.09
C PHE A 182 6.41 4.90 5.93
N ASN A 183 7.40 5.78 6.08
CA ASN A 183 8.61 5.48 6.84
C ASN A 183 8.27 5.15 8.30
N SER A 184 7.31 5.84 8.90
CA SER A 184 6.85 5.55 10.27
C SER A 184 6.08 4.23 10.39
N LEU A 185 5.40 3.78 9.32
CA LEU A 185 4.64 2.52 9.28
C LEU A 185 5.54 1.31 8.99
N VAL A 186 6.47 1.43 8.03
CA VAL A 186 7.42 0.37 7.67
C VAL A 186 8.37 0.05 8.83
N GLN A 187 8.81 1.06 9.57
CA GLN A 187 9.67 0.84 10.74
C GLN A 187 8.95 -0.01 11.81
N LYS A 188 7.64 0.21 12.01
CA LYS A 188 6.84 -0.58 12.96
C LYS A 188 6.66 -2.03 12.51
N GLN A 189 6.35 -2.26 11.24
CA GLN A 189 6.19 -3.62 10.69
C GLN A 189 7.49 -4.42 10.66
N ARG A 190 8.62 -3.78 10.32
CA ARG A 190 9.93 -4.45 10.27
C ARG A 190 10.35 -4.97 11.65
N ILE A 191 10.07 -4.20 12.70
CA ILE A 191 10.32 -4.62 14.09
C ILE A 191 9.43 -5.81 14.46
N THR A 192 8.14 -5.79 14.12
CA THR A 192 7.23 -6.90 14.42
C THR A 192 7.60 -8.19 13.65
N THR A 193 7.99 -8.11 12.38
CA THR A 193 8.36 -9.29 11.58
C THR A 193 9.68 -9.92 12.03
N VAL A 194 10.69 -9.12 12.38
CA VAL A 194 11.98 -9.63 12.90
C VAL A 194 11.75 -10.33 14.25
N LEU A 195 10.91 -9.76 15.11
CA LEU A 195 10.65 -10.32 16.43
C LEU A 195 9.74 -11.56 16.40
N GLN A 196 8.87 -11.71 15.39
CA GLN A 196 8.06 -12.91 15.16
C GLN A 196 8.85 -14.12 14.62
N GLN A 197 10.03 -13.89 14.02
CA GLN A 197 10.91 -14.95 13.50
C GLN A 197 11.89 -15.49 14.55
N LEU A 198 11.89 -14.93 15.76
CA LEU A 198 12.68 -15.46 16.86
C LEU A 198 12.00 -16.70 17.45
N GLU A 199 12.30 -17.85 16.86
CA GLU A 199 12.04 -19.15 17.49
C GLU A 199 13.03 -19.34 18.65
N PHE A 200 12.51 -19.27 19.87
CA PHE A 200 13.22 -19.72 21.06
C PHE A 200 12.84 -21.18 21.31
N LYS A 201 13.80 -22.01 21.76
CA LYS A 201 13.51 -23.37 22.22
C LYS A 201 12.42 -23.30 23.31
N ASP A 202 11.28 -23.95 23.07
CA ASP A 202 10.13 -24.06 23.99
C ASP A 202 9.42 -22.73 24.36
N ILE A 203 9.66 -21.64 23.61
CA ILE A 203 9.01 -20.33 23.83
C ILE A 203 8.59 -19.72 22.47
N GLU A 204 7.28 -19.65 22.23
CA GLU A 204 6.73 -18.92 21.10
C GLU A 204 6.50 -17.45 21.49
N VAL A 205 7.04 -16.54 20.69
CA VAL A 205 6.81 -15.10 20.86
C VAL A 205 5.64 -14.68 19.98
N ARG A 206 4.52 -14.29 20.58
CA ARG A 206 3.34 -13.81 19.84
C ARG A 206 2.89 -12.44 20.32
N ASP A 207 2.08 -11.78 19.50
CA ASP A 207 1.40 -10.51 19.83
C ASP A 207 2.37 -9.42 20.31
N ILE A 208 3.41 -9.17 19.50
CA ILE A 208 4.39 -8.11 19.75
C ILE A 208 3.76 -6.76 19.41
N GLN A 209 3.53 -5.94 20.43
CA GLN A 209 2.97 -4.60 20.31
C GLN A 209 4.03 -3.57 20.72
N VAL A 210 4.38 -2.68 19.79
CA VAL A 210 5.28 -1.55 20.07
C VAL A 210 4.42 -0.40 20.61
N ILE A 211 4.47 -0.19 21.93
CA ILE A 211 3.61 0.78 22.64
C ILE A 211 4.14 2.21 22.46
N SER A 212 5.45 2.41 22.43
CA SER A 212 6.06 3.74 22.30
C SER A 212 7.36 3.71 21.51
N ASN A 213 7.48 4.63 20.53
CA ASN A 213 8.63 4.72 19.64
C ASN A 213 9.79 5.54 20.26
N ASP A 214 9.50 6.46 21.19
CA ASP A 214 10.51 7.30 21.86
C ASP A 214 11.12 6.61 23.09
N GLU A 215 10.37 5.73 23.77
CA GLU A 215 10.87 4.98 24.95
C GLU A 215 11.22 3.52 24.64
N HIS A 216 11.12 3.09 23.37
CA HIS A 216 11.38 1.72 22.91
C HIS A 216 10.69 0.65 23.79
N ILE A 217 9.42 0.90 24.14
CA ILE A 217 8.61 -0.03 24.94
C ILE A 217 7.99 -1.06 24.01
N ILE A 218 8.37 -2.33 24.20
CA ILE A 218 7.86 -3.46 23.43
C ILE A 218 7.09 -4.36 24.40
N ALA A 219 5.78 -4.45 24.20
CA ALA A 219 4.95 -5.45 24.87
C ALA A 219 4.93 -6.73 24.04
N VAL A 220 5.10 -7.86 24.71
CA VAL A 220 5.22 -9.16 24.05
C VAL A 220 4.45 -10.20 24.86
N LYS A 221 3.65 -11.03 24.19
CA LYS A 221 3.12 -12.25 24.81
C LYS A 221 4.09 -13.40 24.58
N LEU A 222 4.62 -13.93 25.68
CA LEU A 222 5.47 -15.11 25.67
C LEU A 222 4.60 -16.33 25.95
N LEU A 223 4.46 -17.19 24.95
CA LEU A 223 3.75 -18.46 25.05
C LEU A 223 4.77 -19.55 25.36
N SER A 224 4.56 -20.30 26.44
CA SER A 224 5.41 -21.43 26.77
C SER A 224 4.57 -22.58 27.34
N ASN A 225 5.07 -23.80 27.17
CA ASN A 225 4.50 -25.02 27.75
C ASN A 225 4.82 -25.15 29.26
N ARG A 226 5.63 -24.23 29.80
CA ARG A 226 6.05 -24.21 31.19
C ARG A 226 6.07 -22.79 31.74
N VAL A 227 6.09 -22.67 33.06
CA VAL A 227 6.30 -21.38 33.73
C VAL A 227 7.74 -20.94 33.47
N LEU A 228 7.89 -19.77 32.84
CA LEU A 228 9.20 -19.20 32.52
C LEU A 228 9.88 -18.62 33.76
N GLN A 229 11.17 -18.90 33.91
CA GLN A 229 11.98 -18.33 34.98
C GLN A 229 12.52 -16.93 34.58
N SER A 230 12.81 -16.10 35.59
CA SER A 230 13.21 -14.70 35.38
C SER A 230 14.50 -14.53 34.57
N ASP A 231 15.40 -15.52 34.62
CA ASP A 231 16.64 -15.61 33.85
C ASP A 231 16.40 -15.89 32.36
N GLU A 232 15.39 -16.71 32.03
CA GLU A 232 14.98 -16.97 30.65
C GLU A 232 14.39 -15.71 30.00
N ILE A 233 13.60 -14.93 30.75
CA ILE A 233 13.01 -13.66 30.29
C ILE A 233 14.10 -12.62 30.01
N VAL A 234 15.13 -12.54 30.87
CA VAL A 234 16.30 -11.66 30.65
C VAL A 234 17.09 -12.10 29.41
N THR A 235 17.21 -13.41 29.18
CA THR A 235 17.88 -13.96 28.00
C THR A 235 17.12 -13.61 26.70
N VAL A 236 15.79 -13.73 26.72
CA VAL A 236 14.92 -13.32 25.61
C VAL A 236 15.08 -11.83 25.33
N LYS A 237 15.01 -10.99 26.38
CA LYS A 237 15.21 -9.54 26.27
C LYS A 237 16.56 -9.19 25.64
N SER A 238 17.65 -9.76 26.14
CA SER A 238 19.01 -9.46 25.65
C SER A 238 19.20 -9.88 24.18
N ARG A 239 18.55 -10.97 23.76
CA ARG A 239 18.56 -11.40 22.35
C ARG A 239 17.77 -10.47 21.45
N MET A 240 16.61 -9.98 21.90
CA MET A 240 15.82 -8.98 21.18
C MET A 240 16.58 -7.66 21.05
N GLU A 241 17.25 -7.19 22.10
CA GLU A 241 18.10 -5.99 22.06
C GLU A 241 19.24 -6.12 21.06
N LYS A 242 19.84 -7.31 20.97
CA LYS A 242 20.93 -7.59 20.03
C LYS A 242 20.49 -7.58 18.57
N GLU A 243 19.31 -8.10 18.27
CA GLU A 243 18.73 -8.09 16.91
C GLU A 243 18.19 -6.71 16.51
N LEU A 244 17.64 -5.95 17.46
CA LEU A 244 17.14 -4.60 17.22
C LEU A 244 18.26 -3.55 17.16
N GLY A 245 19.44 -3.87 17.69
CA GLY A 245 20.61 -2.98 17.68
C GLY A 245 20.50 -1.79 18.65
N HIS A 246 19.51 -1.79 19.55
CA HIS A 246 19.32 -0.79 20.59
C HIS A 246 18.61 -1.39 21.82
N ALA A 247 18.72 -0.72 22.97
CA ALA A 247 18.09 -1.14 24.22
C ALA A 247 16.55 -1.04 24.12
N ILE A 248 15.84 -1.95 24.80
CA ILE A 248 14.38 -1.96 24.84
C ILE A 248 13.86 -2.11 26.27
N ARG A 249 12.66 -1.60 26.52
CA ARG A 249 11.91 -1.91 27.73
C ARG A 249 10.87 -2.97 27.38
N LEU A 250 11.05 -4.18 27.93
CA LEU A 250 10.21 -5.33 27.64
C LEU A 250 9.07 -5.43 28.67
N GLU A 251 7.83 -5.36 28.21
CA GLU A 251 6.64 -5.74 28.98
C GLU A 251 6.19 -7.13 28.55
N ALA A 252 6.58 -8.15 29.33
CA ALA A 252 6.28 -9.53 29.01
C ALA A 252 4.99 -9.98 29.69
N GLN A 253 3.99 -10.41 28.91
CA GLN A 253 2.83 -11.13 29.43
C GLN A 253 3.05 -12.63 29.21
N LEU A 254 3.15 -13.37 30.32
CA LEU A 254 3.38 -14.81 30.31
C LEU A 254 2.06 -15.56 30.14
N VAL A 255 1.97 -16.39 29.12
CA VAL A 255 0.80 -17.25 28.86
C VAL A 255 1.27 -18.69 28.77
N VAL A 256 0.83 -19.53 29.71
CA VAL A 256 1.13 -20.96 29.70
C VAL A 256 0.10 -21.66 28.82
N VAL A 257 0.55 -22.33 27.77
CA VAL A 257 -0.30 -23.13 26.87
C VAL A 257 -0.14 -24.60 27.27
N GLN A 258 -1.22 -25.21 27.77
CA GLN A 258 -1.28 -26.64 28.10
C GLN A 258 -1.70 -27.48 26.90
#